data_AF-D4XSH9-F1
#
_entry.id   AF-D4XSH9-F1
#
_cell.length_a   1.000
_cell.length_b   1.000
_cell.length_c   1.000
_cell.angle_alpha   90.00
_cell.angle_beta   90.00
_cell.angle_gamma   90.00
#
_symmetry.space_group_name_H-M   'P 1'
#
loop_
_entity.id
_entity.type
_entity.pdbx_description
1 polymer ?
#
loop_
_entity_poly.entity_id
_entity_poly.type
_entity_poly.pdbx_seq_one_letter_code
_entity_poly.pdbx_strand_id
1 'polypeptide(L)'
;HYNKNGGLIFSSEDSITSSFITLKNSGKILSLNIKNLNLSVKEQDVTKMLDLNFDIPRHTSNIQVNDEDVLLSTSNIDFSYVINDQKIYDINLKNYSNSYFFKITQEFNGNLTIENADGKSEITCGDRNNSCLGLSMDSDQKTFRFNNVKLGEDILNGTIYIAGVLNSR
;
A
#
# COMPACT_ATOMS: atom_id res chain seq x y z
N HIS A 1 9.72 5.49 26.96
CA HIS A 1 10.13 6.91 26.82
C HIS A 1 10.73 7.12 25.44
N TYR A 2 10.08 7.94 24.59
CA TYR A 2 10.55 8.27 23.24
C TYR A 2 11.67 9.32 23.28
N ASN A 3 12.77 9.09 22.57
CA ASN A 3 13.85 10.07 22.37
C ASN A 3 13.56 10.89 21.09
N LYS A 4 13.74 12.21 21.20
CA LYS A 4 13.26 13.27 20.30
C LYS A 4 14.19 13.62 19.13
N ASN A 5 15.23 12.84 18.86
CA ASN A 5 16.19 13.17 17.80
C ASN A 5 16.18 12.08 16.73
N GLY A 6 15.57 12.39 15.58
CA GLY A 6 15.42 11.52 14.41
C GLY A 6 16.75 11.15 13.73
N GLY A 7 17.55 10.33 14.40
CA GLY A 7 18.64 9.56 13.81
C GLY A 7 18.32 8.07 13.93
N LEU A 8 18.12 7.38 12.81
CA LEU A 8 18.13 5.92 12.79
C LEU A 8 19.58 5.46 12.97
N ILE A 9 19.96 5.14 14.20
CA ILE A 9 21.19 4.42 14.49
C ILE A 9 20.80 3.15 15.23
N PHE A 10 20.60 2.07 14.47
CA PHE A 10 20.64 0.73 15.03
C PHE A 10 22.12 0.38 15.24
N SER A 11 22.61 0.47 16.48
CA SER A 11 23.91 -0.10 16.85
C SER A 11 23.70 -1.53 17.32
N SER A 12 24.09 -2.50 16.51
CA SER A 12 24.26 -3.90 16.93
C SER A 12 25.73 -4.13 17.26
N GLU A 13 26.05 -4.49 18.50
CA GLU A 13 27.39 -5.00 18.83
C GLU A 13 27.51 -6.46 18.40
N ASP A 14 28.53 -6.73 17.58
CA ASP A 14 29.25 -7.98 17.34
C ASP A 14 28.46 -9.29 17.32
N SER A 15 27.73 -9.48 16.22
CA SER A 15 27.88 -10.59 15.27
C SER A 15 26.63 -10.55 14.40
N ILE A 16 26.78 -10.16 13.14
CA ILE A 16 25.65 -10.14 12.20
C ILE A 16 25.28 -11.60 11.91
N THR A 17 24.48 -12.18 12.80
CA THR A 17 23.58 -13.27 12.47
C THR A 17 22.81 -12.85 11.24
N SER A 18 22.80 -13.72 10.24
CA SER A 18 22.37 -13.50 8.86
C SER A 18 20.93 -13.00 8.77
N SER A 19 20.72 -11.76 9.18
CA SER A 19 19.45 -11.07 9.14
C SER A 19 19.35 -10.52 7.73
N PHE A 20 18.58 -11.19 6.89
CA PHE A 20 18.41 -10.81 5.51
C PHE A 20 16.97 -10.38 5.25
N ILE A 21 16.86 -9.29 4.51
CA ILE A 21 15.61 -8.83 3.94
C ILE A 21 15.52 -9.42 2.54
N THR A 22 14.48 -10.21 2.27
CA THR A 22 14.27 -10.77 0.93
C THR A 22 12.92 -10.38 0.37
N LEU A 23 12.89 -10.17 -0.95
CA LEU A 23 11.66 -10.04 -1.70
C LEU A 23 11.27 -11.43 -2.23
N LYS A 24 10.12 -11.93 -1.78
CA LYS A 24 9.54 -13.19 -2.26
C LYS A 24 8.43 -12.91 -3.26
N ASN A 25 8.06 -13.93 -4.04
CA ASN A 25 6.92 -13.91 -4.95
C ASN A 25 6.91 -12.68 -5.88
N SER A 26 8.03 -12.48 -6.59
CA SER A 26 8.25 -11.34 -7.51
C SER A 26 8.07 -9.96 -6.87
N GLY A 27 8.42 -9.82 -5.58
CA GLY A 27 8.35 -8.55 -4.86
C GLY A 27 7.03 -8.29 -4.13
N LYS A 28 6.05 -9.21 -4.21
CA LYS A 28 4.76 -9.12 -3.51
C LYS A 28 4.86 -9.28 -1.99
N ILE A 29 5.92 -9.92 -1.49
CA ILE A 29 6.12 -10.18 -0.06
C ILE A 29 7.50 -9.69 0.35
N LEU A 30 7.56 -8.86 1.38
CA LEU A 30 8.78 -8.51 2.11
C LEU A 30 8.97 -9.53 3.24
N SER A 31 10.01 -10.33 3.18
CA SER A 31 10.37 -11.27 4.23
C SER A 31 11.51 -10.72 5.08
N LEU A 32 11.27 -10.63 6.38
CA LEU A 32 12.23 -10.23 7.41
C LEU A 32 12.61 -11.47 8.22
N ASN A 33 13.85 -11.90 8.06
CA ASN A 33 14.43 -12.95 8.89
C ASN A 33 15.44 -12.31 9.84
N ILE A 34 15.22 -12.43 11.15
CA ILE A 34 16.17 -11.98 12.19
C ILE A 34 16.49 -13.20 13.03
N LYS A 35 17.76 -13.58 13.01
CA LYS A 35 18.27 -14.70 13.82
C LYS A 35 18.97 -14.18 15.06
N ASN A 36 18.85 -14.92 16.16
CA ASN A 36 19.55 -14.65 17.43
C ASN A 36 19.38 -13.19 17.91
N LEU A 37 18.17 -12.64 17.85
CA LEU A 37 17.86 -11.36 18.47
C LEU A 37 18.05 -11.50 19.99
N ASN A 38 19.08 -10.83 20.52
CA ASN A 38 19.37 -10.81 21.94
C ASN A 38 18.47 -9.81 22.67
N LEU A 39 17.65 -10.33 23.59
CA LEU A 39 16.81 -9.55 24.49
C LEU A 39 17.44 -9.62 25.89
N SER A 40 17.94 -8.49 26.38
CA SER A 40 18.58 -8.40 27.71
C SER A 40 17.74 -7.59 28.69
N VAL A 41 17.55 -8.13 29.90
CA VAL A 41 16.96 -7.43 31.04
C VAL A 41 18.10 -7.02 31.96
N LYS A 42 18.58 -5.77 31.80
CA LYS A 42 19.78 -5.26 32.49
C LYS A 42 19.74 -5.39 34.01
N GLU A 43 18.55 -5.28 34.61
CA GLU A 43 18.37 -5.35 36.07
C GLU A 43 18.49 -6.77 36.63
N GLN A 44 18.35 -7.79 35.79
CA GLN A 44 18.31 -9.20 36.20
C GLN A 44 19.48 -10.01 35.62
N ASP A 45 20.35 -9.38 34.82
CA ASP A 45 21.42 -10.05 34.05
C ASP A 45 20.92 -11.24 33.22
N VAL A 46 19.66 -11.17 32.77
CA VAL A 46 19.03 -12.22 31.96
C VAL A 46 19.12 -11.83 30.50
N THR A 47 19.71 -12.71 29.70
CA THR A 47 19.67 -12.62 28.23
C THR A 47 18.85 -13.78 27.67
N LYS A 48 17.96 -13.47 26.72
CA LYS A 48 17.24 -14.46 25.91
C LYS A 48 17.52 -14.22 24.44
N MET A 49 17.69 -15.30 23.68
CA MET A 49 17.72 -15.25 22.22
C MET A 49 16.33 -15.51 21.66
N LEU A 50 15.99 -14.76 20.61
CA LEU A 50 14.77 -14.93 19.86
C LEU A 50 15.08 -14.96 18.36
N ASP A 51 14.47 -15.89 17.65
CA ASP A 51 14.41 -15.87 16.19
C ASP A 51 13.08 -15.26 15.76
N LEU A 52 13.14 -14.27 14.87
CA LEU A 52 11.97 -13.64 14.28
C LEU A 52 11.90 -13.92 12.78
N ASN A 53 10.73 -14.33 12.32
CA ASN A 53 10.44 -14.51 10.91
C ASN A 53 9.11 -13.82 10.61
N PHE A 54 9.13 -12.79 9.78
CA PHE A 54 7.93 -12.08 9.36
C PHE A 54 7.84 -12.05 7.84
N ASP A 55 6.67 -12.37 7.30
CA ASP A 55 6.33 -12.13 5.91
C ASP A 55 5.26 -11.04 5.86
N ILE A 56 5.59 -9.92 5.23
CA ILE A 56 4.74 -8.74 5.13
C ILE A 56 4.29 -8.61 3.67
N PRO A 57 3.00 -8.84 3.36
CA PRO A 57 2.46 -8.60 2.04
C PRO A 57 2.57 -7.11 1.68
N ARG A 58 2.94 -6.81 0.43
CA ARG A 58 3.06 -5.44 -0.08
C ARG A 58 1.91 -5.10 -1.01
N HIS A 59 1.57 -3.82 -1.11
CA HIS A 59 0.77 -3.32 -2.21
C HIS A 59 1.53 -3.54 -3.52
N THR A 60 0.83 -3.94 -4.58
CA THR A 60 1.42 -4.15 -5.90
C THR A 60 0.49 -3.62 -6.98
N SER A 61 1.06 -3.14 -8.08
CA SER A 61 0.31 -2.69 -9.24
C SER A 61 0.98 -3.11 -10.54
N ASN A 62 0.17 -3.24 -11.59
CA ASN A 62 0.61 -3.29 -12.98
C ASN A 62 -0.26 -2.36 -13.84
N ILE A 63 -0.52 -1.16 -13.32
CA ILE A 63 -1.41 -0.19 -13.97
C ILE A 63 -0.69 0.50 -15.11
N GLN A 64 -1.48 0.76 -16.15
CA GLN A 64 -1.16 1.61 -17.28
C GLN A 64 -2.10 2.81 -17.30
N VAL A 65 -1.56 3.99 -17.61
CA VAL A 65 -2.32 5.21 -17.90
C VAL A 65 -2.03 5.60 -19.34
N ASN A 66 -3.05 5.64 -20.19
CA ASN A 66 -2.89 5.94 -21.62
C ASN A 66 -1.79 5.08 -22.29
N ASP A 67 -1.81 3.78 -22.01
CA ASP A 67 -0.84 2.78 -22.48
C ASP A 67 0.61 2.95 -21.94
N GLU A 68 0.84 3.85 -20.98
CA GLU A 68 2.13 3.98 -20.29
C GLU A 68 2.14 3.25 -18.95
N ASP A 69 3.16 2.40 -18.73
CA ASP A 69 3.37 1.74 -17.44
C ASP A 69 3.67 2.75 -16.33
N VAL A 70 2.87 2.71 -15.26
CA VAL A 70 3.05 3.53 -14.06
C VAL A 70 3.24 2.65 -12.83
N LEU A 71 4.10 3.12 -11.92
CA LEU A 71 4.41 2.41 -10.68
C LEU A 71 3.63 3.01 -9.52
N LEU A 72 3.08 2.16 -8.65
CA LEU A 72 2.55 2.60 -7.37
C LEU A 72 3.65 3.28 -6.56
N SER A 73 3.42 4.54 -6.16
CA SER A 73 4.37 5.27 -5.34
C SER A 73 4.44 4.67 -3.93
N THR A 74 5.65 4.41 -3.44
CA THR A 74 5.90 3.83 -2.12
C THR A 74 5.98 4.87 -1.00
N SER A 75 5.72 6.14 -1.27
CA SER A 75 6.14 7.26 -0.41
C SER A 75 5.14 7.73 0.64
N ASN A 76 3.87 7.29 0.62
CA ASN A 76 2.84 7.86 1.50
C ASN A 76 2.24 6.79 2.43
N ILE A 77 2.45 6.99 3.73
CA ILE A 77 1.86 6.21 4.82
C ILE A 77 0.49 6.82 5.08
N ASP A 78 -0.53 6.31 4.36
CA ASP A 78 -1.97 6.28 4.70
C ASP A 78 -2.74 6.00 3.38
N PHE A 79 -2.72 4.74 2.95
CA PHE A 79 -3.29 4.31 1.67
C PHE A 79 -4.80 4.09 1.69
N SER A 80 -5.42 4.06 2.87
CA SER A 80 -6.84 3.70 2.98
C SER A 80 -7.44 4.07 4.32
N TYR A 81 -8.70 4.50 4.32
CA TYR A 81 -9.48 4.79 5.53
C TYR A 81 -10.97 4.50 5.30
N VAL A 82 -11.78 4.55 6.36
CA VAL A 82 -13.22 4.32 6.31
C VAL A 82 -13.95 5.56 6.78
N ILE A 83 -14.95 6.01 6.03
CA ILE A 83 -15.88 7.07 6.44
C ILE A 83 -17.29 6.55 6.18
N ASN A 84 -18.15 6.57 7.20
CA ASN A 84 -19.52 6.06 7.10
C ASN A 84 -19.53 4.61 6.55
N ASP A 85 -20.21 4.39 5.41
CA ASP A 85 -20.32 3.12 4.70
C ASP A 85 -19.41 3.03 3.47
N GLN A 86 -18.32 3.80 3.47
CA GLN A 86 -17.33 3.87 2.39
C GLN A 86 -15.94 3.47 2.90
N LYS A 87 -15.24 2.61 2.14
CA LYS A 87 -13.78 2.48 2.23
C LYS A 87 -13.16 3.32 1.13
N ILE A 88 -12.21 4.15 1.50
CA ILE A 88 -11.56 5.09 0.61
C ILE A 88 -10.10 4.71 0.50
N TYR A 89 -9.56 4.74 -0.72
CA TYR A 89 -8.19 4.38 -1.03
C TYR A 89 -7.54 5.53 -1.81
N ASP A 90 -6.54 6.17 -1.22
CA ASP A 90 -5.78 7.22 -1.91
C ASP A 90 -4.61 6.57 -2.66
N ILE A 91 -4.62 6.69 -3.98
CA ILE A 91 -3.69 6.05 -4.90
C ILE A 91 -2.82 7.12 -5.55
N ASN A 92 -1.50 6.92 -5.46
CA ASN A 92 -0.51 7.70 -6.17
C ASN A 92 0.28 6.77 -7.08
N LEU A 93 0.16 6.97 -8.39
CA LEU A 93 0.95 6.30 -9.41
C LEU A 93 1.94 7.28 -10.01
N LYS A 94 3.12 6.80 -10.40
CA LYS A 94 4.16 7.64 -11.00
C LYS A 94 4.86 6.92 -12.14
N ASN A 95 5.18 7.67 -13.18
CA ASN A 95 6.23 7.32 -14.13
C ASN A 95 7.36 8.36 -14.02
N TYR A 96 8.29 8.36 -14.97
CA TYR A 96 9.43 9.28 -14.94
C TYR A 96 9.04 10.75 -15.09
N SER A 97 7.90 11.05 -15.70
CA SER A 97 7.52 12.41 -16.11
C SER A 97 6.33 12.97 -15.33
N ASN A 98 5.44 12.10 -14.86
CA ASN A 98 4.14 12.46 -14.31
C ASN A 98 3.84 11.71 -13.01
N SER A 99 3.01 12.33 -12.17
CA SER A 99 2.38 11.70 -11.01
C SER A 99 0.87 11.77 -11.18
N TYR A 100 0.20 10.65 -10.98
CA TYR A 100 -1.23 10.48 -11.12
C TYR A 100 -1.81 10.18 -9.74
N PHE A 101 -2.66 11.09 -9.26
CA PHE A 101 -3.30 10.98 -7.96
C PHE A 101 -4.78 10.75 -8.17
N PHE A 102 -5.32 9.69 -7.59
CA PHE A 102 -6.75 9.45 -7.59
C PHE A 102 -7.16 8.69 -6.34
N LYS A 103 -8.45 8.75 -6.06
CA LYS A 103 -9.10 8.06 -4.98
C LYS A 103 -10.00 6.98 -5.55
N ILE A 104 -9.99 5.79 -4.95
CA ILE A 104 -11.03 4.78 -5.17
C ILE A 104 -11.92 4.80 -3.95
N THR A 105 -13.24 4.91 -4.14
CA THR A 105 -14.22 4.74 -3.06
C THR A 105 -14.99 3.45 -3.29
N GLN A 106 -14.91 2.54 -2.33
CA GLN A 106 -15.73 1.34 -2.25
C GLN A 106 -16.88 1.57 -1.28
N GLU A 107 -18.08 1.65 -1.82
CA GLU A 107 -19.33 1.61 -1.07
C GLU A 107 -19.57 0.20 -0.52
N PHE A 108 -20.17 0.08 0.68
CA PHE A 108 -20.51 -1.22 1.25
C PHE A 108 -21.60 -1.96 0.47
N ASN A 109 -22.40 -1.25 -0.33
CA ASN A 109 -23.34 -1.85 -1.27
C ASN A 109 -22.65 -2.47 -2.51
N GLY A 110 -21.33 -2.30 -2.64
CA GLY A 110 -20.51 -2.85 -3.71
C GLY A 110 -20.19 -1.87 -4.85
N ASN A 111 -20.76 -0.66 -4.84
CA ASN A 111 -20.44 0.33 -5.86
C ASN A 111 -19.01 0.87 -5.69
N LEU A 112 -18.34 1.07 -6.83
CA LEU A 112 -16.96 1.58 -6.86
C LEU A 112 -16.92 2.89 -7.63
N THR A 113 -16.37 3.94 -7.03
CA THR A 113 -16.12 5.23 -7.69
C THR A 113 -14.63 5.52 -7.76
N ILE A 114 -14.23 6.32 -8.75
CA ILE A 114 -12.89 6.88 -8.82
C ILE A 114 -12.99 8.39 -8.95
N GLU A 115 -12.18 9.11 -8.20
CA GLU A 115 -12.10 10.56 -8.21
C GLU A 115 -10.64 11.00 -8.41
N ASN A 116 -10.40 11.98 -9.28
CA ASN A 116 -9.12 12.67 -9.39
C ASN A 116 -9.37 14.17 -9.19
N ALA A 117 -8.62 14.79 -8.29
CA ALA A 117 -8.63 16.23 -8.07
C ALA A 117 -7.32 16.81 -8.60
N ASP A 118 -7.35 17.41 -9.78
CA ASP A 118 -6.17 18.00 -10.43
C ASP A 118 -5.92 19.46 -9.99
N GLY A 119 -6.39 19.82 -8.79
CA GLY A 119 -6.28 21.16 -8.21
C GLY A 119 -7.13 22.25 -8.88
N LYS A 120 -7.76 21.96 -10.03
CA LYS A 120 -8.64 22.89 -10.77
C LYS A 120 -10.06 22.36 -10.95
N SER A 121 -10.21 21.05 -11.02
CA SER A 121 -11.49 20.36 -11.18
C SER A 121 -11.46 18.99 -10.51
N GLU A 122 -12.64 18.55 -10.06
CA GLU A 122 -12.84 17.17 -9.64
C GLU A 122 -13.40 16.39 -10.84
N ILE A 123 -12.68 15.35 -11.24
CA ILE A 123 -13.11 14.43 -12.29
C ILE A 123 -13.49 13.13 -11.61
N THR A 124 -14.74 12.70 -11.82
CA THR A 124 -15.29 11.51 -11.17
C THR A 124 -15.79 10.51 -12.19
N CYS A 125 -15.51 9.23 -11.94
CA CYS A 125 -16.14 8.10 -12.61
C CYS A 125 -17.00 7.32 -11.60
N GLY A 126 -18.27 7.13 -11.93
CA GLY A 126 -19.26 6.51 -11.04
C GLY A 126 -19.76 7.45 -9.94
N ASP A 127 -20.70 6.95 -9.15
CA ASP A 127 -21.26 7.58 -7.96
C ASP A 127 -21.72 6.49 -6.98
N ARG A 128 -22.29 6.89 -5.83
CA ARG A 128 -22.76 5.97 -4.79
C ARG A 128 -23.81 4.96 -5.27
N ASN A 129 -24.54 5.27 -6.33
CA ASN A 129 -25.60 4.46 -6.92
C ASN A 129 -25.13 3.73 -8.18
N ASN A 130 -24.14 4.25 -8.90
CA ASN A 130 -23.66 3.72 -10.17
C ASN A 130 -22.15 3.50 -10.15
N SER A 131 -21.70 2.25 -10.23
CA SER A 131 -20.26 1.96 -10.32
C SER A 131 -19.61 2.58 -11.56
N CYS A 132 -18.34 2.97 -11.41
CA CYS A 132 -17.47 3.36 -12.51
C CYS A 132 -17.34 2.23 -13.53
N LEU A 133 -17.62 2.52 -14.80
CA LEU A 133 -17.56 1.52 -15.87
C LEU A 133 -16.12 1.03 -16.08
N GLY A 134 -15.96 -0.30 -16.19
CA GLY A 134 -14.66 -0.94 -16.38
C GLY A 134 -13.86 -1.15 -15.08
N LEU A 135 -14.31 -0.59 -13.97
CA LEU A 135 -13.72 -0.82 -12.65
C LEU A 135 -14.44 -1.96 -11.95
N SER A 136 -13.69 -2.94 -11.47
CA SER A 136 -14.22 -4.02 -10.65
C SER A 136 -13.27 -4.40 -9.54
N MET A 137 -13.75 -5.23 -8.61
CA MET A 137 -12.95 -5.77 -7.53
C MET A 137 -13.07 -7.28 -7.49
N ASP A 138 -11.96 -7.97 -7.26
CA ASP A 138 -11.97 -9.43 -7.13
C ASP A 138 -12.62 -9.87 -5.81
N SER A 139 -12.91 -11.17 -5.71
CA SER A 139 -13.55 -11.78 -4.53
C SER A 139 -12.73 -11.63 -3.24
N ASP A 140 -11.43 -11.33 -3.35
CA ASP A 140 -10.55 -11.07 -2.21
C ASP A 140 -10.81 -9.71 -1.53
N GLN A 141 -11.62 -8.84 -2.17
CA GLN A 141 -11.91 -7.47 -1.78
C GLN A 141 -10.67 -6.59 -1.57
N LYS A 142 -9.59 -6.91 -2.27
CA LYS A 142 -8.28 -6.27 -2.15
C LYS A 142 -7.65 -5.97 -3.50
N THR A 143 -8.07 -6.69 -4.55
CA THR A 143 -7.60 -6.49 -5.92
C THR A 143 -8.63 -5.71 -6.72
N PHE A 144 -8.27 -4.48 -7.10
CA PHE A 144 -9.02 -3.66 -8.05
C PHE A 144 -8.53 -3.94 -9.47
N ARG A 145 -9.48 -4.10 -10.40
CA ARG A 145 -9.22 -4.30 -11.83
C ARG A 145 -9.76 -3.13 -12.62
N PHE A 146 -8.94 -2.66 -13.55
CA PHE A 146 -9.24 -1.57 -14.44
C PHE A 146 -9.21 -2.13 -15.86
N ASN A 147 -10.35 -2.04 -16.55
CA ASN A 147 -10.51 -2.44 -17.94
C ASN A 147 -11.14 -1.29 -18.72
N ASN A 148 -10.29 -0.48 -19.37
CA ASN A 148 -10.65 0.73 -20.09
C ASN A 148 -11.46 1.72 -19.24
N VAL A 149 -11.04 1.90 -17.99
CA VAL A 149 -11.66 2.87 -17.08
C VAL A 149 -11.30 4.28 -17.56
N LYS A 150 -12.31 5.09 -17.86
CA LYS A 150 -12.11 6.49 -18.26
C LYS A 150 -12.18 7.41 -17.04
N LEU A 151 -11.15 8.23 -16.86
CA LEU A 151 -11.08 9.26 -15.83
C LEU A 151 -10.61 10.56 -16.46
N GLY A 152 -11.55 11.36 -16.95
CA GLY A 152 -11.23 12.55 -17.74
C GLY A 152 -10.74 12.15 -19.12
N GLU A 153 -9.55 12.64 -19.49
CA GLU A 153 -8.88 12.24 -20.73
C GLU A 153 -8.08 10.94 -20.59
N ASP A 154 -7.82 10.50 -19.35
CA ASP A 154 -7.01 9.33 -19.06
C ASP A 154 -7.82 8.02 -19.17
N ILE A 155 -7.16 6.98 -19.68
CA ILE A 155 -7.63 5.61 -19.71
C ILE A 155 -6.75 4.76 -18.81
N LEU A 156 -7.35 4.15 -17.80
CA LEU A 156 -6.68 3.27 -16.83
C LEU A 156 -6.93 1.80 -17.19
N ASN A 157 -5.84 1.02 -17.21
CA ASN A 157 -5.84 -0.42 -17.44
C ASN A 157 -4.93 -1.14 -16.44
N GLY A 158 -5.28 -2.37 -16.05
CA GLY A 158 -4.44 -3.23 -15.21
C GLY A 158 -5.05 -3.52 -13.84
N THR A 159 -4.20 -3.74 -12.83
CA THR A 159 -4.64 -4.11 -11.48
C THR A 159 -3.87 -3.41 -10.39
N ILE A 160 -4.55 -3.14 -9.27
CA ILE A 160 -3.94 -2.72 -8.01
C ILE A 160 -4.37 -3.70 -6.92
N TYR A 161 -3.41 -4.35 -6.28
CA TYR A 161 -3.62 -5.16 -5.09
C TYR A 161 -3.23 -4.37 -3.84
N ILE A 162 -4.15 -4.29 -2.88
CA ILE A 162 -3.96 -3.61 -1.60
C ILE A 162 -3.95 -4.64 -0.47
N ALA A 163 -2.76 -4.92 0.07
CA ALA A 163 -2.52 -5.97 1.07
C ALA A 163 -3.41 -5.89 2.32
N GLY A 164 -3.81 -4.69 2.74
CA GLY A 164 -4.72 -4.47 3.84
C GLY A 164 -5.21 -3.02 3.91
N VAL A 165 -6.35 -2.85 4.59
CA VAL A 165 -6.88 -1.55 5.01
C VAL A 165 -6.59 -1.44 6.49
N LEU A 166 -5.75 -0.49 6.90
CA LEU A 166 -5.62 -0.18 8.32
C LEU A 166 -6.90 0.55 8.72
N ASN A 167 -7.75 -0.11 9.50
CA ASN A 167 -8.85 0.56 10.16
C ASN A 167 -8.23 1.53 11.19
N SER A 168 -8.25 2.83 10.93
CA SER A 168 -8.19 3.79 12.02
C SER A 168 -9.54 3.71 12.76
N ARG A 169 -9.50 3.28 14.01
CA ARG A 169 -10.57 3.54 14.98
C ARG A 169 -10.20 4.82 15.74
#